data_AF-A0A527YG61-F1
#
_entry.id   AF-A0A527YG61-F1
#
_cell.length_a   1.000
_cell.length_b   1.000
_cell.length_c   1.000
_cell.angle_alpha   90.00
_cell.angle_beta   90.00
_cell.angle_gamma   90.00
#
_symmetry.space_group_name_H-M   'P 1'
#
loop_
_entity.id
_entity.type
_entity.pdbx_description
1 polymer ?
#
loop_
_entity_poly.entity_id
_entity_poly.type
_entity_poly.pdbx_seq_one_letter_code
_entity_poly.pdbx_strand_id
1 'polypeptide(L)' 'FMDIVASSAPSTGYCNTMGTATTMNSLAEALGMQLPGSAAIPAPYRERGQIAYETGKRIVDMVHEDLKPSDIMTRQAFE' A
#
# COMPACT_ATOMS: atom_id res chain seq x y z
N PHE A 1 11.88 -0.12 30.18
CA PHE A 1 11.39 0.77 29.11
C PHE A 1 11.98 0.37 27.76
N MET A 2 13.30 0.37 27.60
CA MET A 2 13.96 0.03 26.32
C MET A 2 13.53 -1.33 25.75
N ASP A 3 13.45 -2.38 26.57
CA ASP A 3 13.04 -3.72 26.10
C ASP A 3 11.60 -3.76 25.56
N ILE A 4 10.70 -2.96 26.15
CA ILE A 4 9.30 -2.86 25.70
C ILE A 4 9.25 -2.17 24.32
N VAL A 5 10.03 -1.11 24.14
CA VAL A 5 10.08 -0.41 22.85
C VAL A 5 10.73 -1.30 21.77
N ALA A 6 11.83 -1.97 22.08
CA ALA A 6 12.52 -2.83 21.12
C ALA A 6 11.67 -4.03 20.68
N SER A 7 10.93 -4.65 21.62
CA SER A 7 10.02 -5.77 21.30
C SER A 7 8.79 -5.35 20.48
N SER A 8 8.44 -4.05 20.45
CA SER A 8 7.34 -3.54 19.61
C SER A 8 7.67 -3.49 18.10
N ALA A 9 8.95 -3.62 17.72
CA ALA A 9 9.43 -3.63 16.33
C ALA A 9 10.06 -4.98 15.94
N PRO A 10 9.26 -6.07 15.85
CA PRO A 10 9.78 -7.44 15.76
C PRO A 10 10.29 -7.85 14.37
N SER A 11 10.06 -7.05 13.33
CA SER A 11 10.37 -7.41 11.95
C SER A 11 10.53 -6.16 11.08
N THR A 12 10.95 -6.36 9.82
CA THR A 12 10.92 -5.32 8.79
C THR A 12 9.50 -4.84 8.53
N GLY A 13 9.33 -3.54 8.27
CA GLY A 13 8.04 -2.92 7.96
C GLY A 13 7.95 -1.51 8.54
N TYR A 14 6.74 -0.95 8.51
CA TYR A 14 6.39 0.29 9.21
C TYR A 14 5.58 -0.02 10.48
N CYS A 15 5.21 1.03 11.24
CA CYS A 15 4.43 0.89 12.48
C CYS A 15 3.21 -0.01 12.29
N ASN A 16 3.08 -1.04 13.12
CA ASN A 16 1.99 -2.02 13.07
C ASN A 16 0.67 -1.54 13.71
N THR A 17 0.59 -0.25 14.05
CA THR A 17 -0.61 0.41 14.56
C THR A 17 -1.34 1.12 13.42
N MET A 18 -2.58 1.57 13.68
CA MET A 18 -3.26 2.55 12.82
C MET A 18 -2.66 3.96 12.97
N GLY A 19 -1.36 4.07 12.73
CA GLY A 19 -0.64 5.34 12.62
C GLY A 19 -0.62 5.83 11.17
N THR A 20 0.13 6.91 10.93
CA THR A 20 0.18 7.57 9.62
C THR A 20 0.53 6.64 8.46
N ALA A 21 1.49 5.72 8.65
CA ALA A 21 1.90 4.80 7.59
C ALA A 21 0.74 3.88 7.14
N THR A 22 0.04 3.24 8.08
CA THR A 22 -1.11 2.39 7.77
C THR A 22 -2.26 3.20 7.20
N THR A 23 -2.55 4.38 7.75
CA THR A 23 -3.61 5.27 7.23
C THR A 23 -3.34 5.71 5.80
N MET A 24 -2.12 6.13 5.47
CA MET A 24 -1.78 6.56 4.10
C MET A 24 -1.73 5.39 3.11
N ASN A 25 -1.35 4.19 3.56
CA ASN A 25 -1.52 2.99 2.75
C ASN A 25 -3.00 2.72 2.51
N SER A 26 -3.86 2.68 3.53
CA SER A 26 -5.30 2.49 3.31
C SER A 26 -5.91 3.56 2.41
N LEU A 27 -5.49 4.83 2.55
CA LEU A 27 -5.93 5.92 1.69
C LEU A 27 -5.54 5.68 0.22
N ALA A 28 -4.30 5.28 -0.05
CA ALA A 28 -3.88 4.99 -1.42
C ALA A 28 -4.70 3.85 -2.06
N GLU A 29 -5.21 2.91 -1.27
CA GLU A 29 -6.10 1.85 -1.76
C GLU A 29 -7.50 2.37 -2.02
N ALA A 30 -8.05 3.14 -1.07
CA ALA A 30 -9.35 3.78 -1.22
C ALA A 30 -9.40 4.72 -2.43
N LEU A 31 -8.31 5.45 -2.70
CA LEU A 31 -8.16 6.33 -3.86
C LEU A 31 -8.00 5.57 -5.19
N GLY A 32 -7.86 4.23 -5.18
CA GLY A 32 -7.61 3.43 -6.38
C GLY A 32 -6.17 3.55 -6.91
N MET A 33 -5.23 4.06 -6.11
CA MET A 33 -3.83 4.29 -6.49
C MET A 33 -2.90 3.11 -6.14
N GLN A 34 -3.43 2.03 -5.58
CA GLN A 34 -2.75 0.75 -5.44
C GLN A 34 -3.70 -0.41 -5.75
N LEU A 35 -3.15 -1.60 -5.98
CA LEU A 35 -3.94 -2.80 -6.17
C LEU A 35 -4.75 -3.14 -4.90
N PRO A 36 -6.02 -3.56 -5.04
CA PRO A 36 -6.85 -3.97 -3.90
C PRO A 36 -6.18 -5.07 -3.06
N GLY A 37 -6.28 -4.94 -1.73
CA GLY A 37 -5.68 -5.81 -0.74
C GLY A 37 -4.20 -5.51 -0.43
N SER A 38 -3.56 -4.55 -1.11
CA SER A 38 -2.14 -4.24 -0.89
C SER A 38 -1.87 -3.49 0.42
N ALA A 39 -2.80 -2.67 0.94
CA ALA A 39 -2.52 -1.77 2.05
C ALA A 39 -2.20 -2.51 3.37
N ALA A 40 -2.76 -3.70 3.56
CA ALA A 40 -2.73 -4.41 4.84
C ALA A 40 -1.74 -5.59 4.89
N ILE A 41 -1.03 -5.90 3.80
CA ILE A 41 -0.11 -7.05 3.78
C ILE A 41 1.14 -6.74 4.63
N PRO A 42 1.44 -7.51 5.68
CA PRO A 42 2.66 -7.33 6.46
C PRO A 42 3.91 -7.49 5.59
N ALA A 43 4.92 -6.65 5.81
CA ALA A 43 6.11 -6.65 4.97
C ALA A 43 6.85 -8.01 4.86
N PRO A 44 6.93 -8.84 5.92
CA PRO A 44 7.59 -10.16 5.82
C PRO A 44 6.80 -11.22 5.06
N TYR A 45 5.53 -10.96 4.70
CA TYR A 45 4.67 -11.95 4.07
C TYR A 45 5.02 -12.08 2.58
N ARG A 46 5.03 -13.31 2.06
CA ARG A 46 5.33 -13.58 0.63
C ARG A 46 4.35 -12.86 -0.31
N GLU A 47 3.13 -12.64 0.17
CA GLU A 47 2.06 -11.89 -0.48
C GLU A 47 2.51 -10.46 -0.85
N ARG A 48 3.41 -9.84 -0.06
CA ARG A 48 3.97 -8.51 -0.37
C ARG A 48 4.82 -8.56 -1.63
N GLY A 49 5.61 -9.61 -1.81
CA GLY A 49 6.39 -9.83 -3.04
C GLY A 49 5.49 -10.16 -4.24
N GLN A 50 4.44 -10.95 -4.01
CA GLN A 50 3.46 -11.30 -5.05
C GLN A 50 2.71 -10.07 -5.55
N ILE A 51 2.18 -9.22 -4.66
CA ILE A 51 1.47 -8.01 -5.08
C ILE A 51 2.40 -6.97 -5.73
N ALA A 52 3.68 -6.91 -5.32
CA ALA A 52 4.68 -6.08 -5.99
C ALA A 52 4.92 -6.55 -7.44
N TYR A 53 4.97 -7.86 -7.67
CA TYR A 53 5.08 -8.43 -9.01
C TYR A 53 3.85 -8.14 -9.87
N GLU A 54 2.64 -8.32 -9.33
CA GLU A 54 1.39 -7.97 -10.04
C GLU A 54 1.28 -6.46 -10.32
N THR A 55 1.76 -5.62 -9.40
CA THR A 55 1.84 -4.16 -9.62
C THR A 55 2.75 -3.84 -10.80
N GLY A 56 3.88 -4.55 -10.92
CA GLY A 56 4.80 -4.41 -12.05
C GLY A 56 4.18 -4.79 -13.39
N LYS A 57 3.30 -5.80 -13.43
CA LYS A 57 2.51 -6.11 -14.65
C LYS A 57 1.49 -5.00 -14.92
N ARG A 58 0.72 -4.61 -13.89
CA ARG A 58 -0.36 -3.64 -14.04
C ARG A 58 0.12 -2.30 -14.59
N ILE A 59 1.29 -1.81 -14.13
CA ILE A 59 1.79 -0.51 -14.60
C ILE A 59 2.12 -0.51 -16.10
N VAL A 60 2.54 -1.64 -16.67
CA VAL A 60 2.76 -1.76 -18.12
C VAL A 60 1.45 -1.62 -18.88
N ASP A 61 0.39 -2.30 -18.42
CA ASP A 61 -0.94 -2.18 -19.01
C ASP A 61 -1.47 -0.74 -18.91
N MET A 62 -1.28 -0.07 -17.77
CA MET A 62 -1.69 1.32 -17.57
C MET A 62 -1.02 2.29 -18.54
N VAL A 63 0.24 2.04 -18.93
CA VAL A 63 0.94 2.84 -19.94
C VAL A 63 0.28 2.66 -21.32
N HIS A 64 -0.11 1.43 -21.68
CA HIS A 64 -0.82 1.18 -22.94
C HIS A 64 -2.24 1.75 -22.96
N GLU A 65 -2.91 1.80 -21.80
CA GLU A 65 -4.23 2.38 -21.62
C GLU A 65 -4.21 3.93 -21.52
N ASP A 66 -3.03 4.55 -21.43
CA ASP A 66 -2.86 5.97 -21.07
C ASP A 66 -3.63 6.36 -19.79
N LEU A 67 -3.66 5.44 -18.80
CA LEU A 67 -4.37 5.65 -17.54
C LEU A 67 -3.54 6.52 -16.59
N LYS A 68 -3.91 7.79 -16.47
CA LYS A 68 -3.16 8.79 -15.70
C LYS A 68 -3.71 8.92 -14.28
N PRO A 69 -2.90 9.38 -13.31
CA PRO A 69 -3.38 9.66 -11.96
C PRO A 69 -4.55 10.66 -11.92
N SER A 70 -4.64 11.61 -12.86
CA SER A 70 -5.77 12.53 -12.99
C SER A 70 -7.10 11.84 -13.33
N ASP A 71 -7.02 10.67 -13.96
CA ASP A 71 -8.19 9.88 -14.36
C ASP A 71 -8.71 9.03 -13.18
N ILE A 72 -7.86 8.77 -12.18
CA ILE A 72 -8.16 7.99 -10.98
C ILE A 72 -8.55 8.92 -9.81
N MET A 73 -7.72 9.93 -9.53
CA MET A 73 -7.86 10.84 -8.39
C MET A 73 -8.89 11.95 -8.66
N THR A 74 -10.11 11.53 -9.00
CA THR A 74 -11.29 12.39 -9.16
C THR A 74 -11.84 12.82 -7.80
N ARG A 75 -12.74 13.81 -7.76
CA ARG A 75 -13.40 14.23 -6.52
C ARG A 75 -14.08 13.05 -5.81
N GLN A 76 -14.72 12.17 -6.57
CA GLN A 76 -15.39 10.98 -6.07
C GLN A 76 -14.43 9.98 -5.40
N ALA A 77 -13.15 9.96 -5.78
CA ALA A 77 -12.17 9.11 -5.10
C ALA A 77 -11.85 9.61 -3.68
N PHE A 78 -12.03 10.91 -3.42
CA PHE A 78 -11.74 11.55 -2.13
C PHE A 78 -12.96 11.65 -1.19
N GLU A 79 -14.17 11.31 -1.64
CA GLU A 79 -15.45 11.41 -0.88
C GLU A 79 -16.02 10.03 -0.53
#